data_AF-A0A920TBR0-F1
#
_entry.id   AF-A0A920TBR0-F1
#
_cell.length_a   1.000
_cell.length_b   1.000
_cell.length_c   1.000
_cell.angle_alpha   90.00
_cell.angle_beta   90.00
_cell.angle_gamma   90.00
#
_symmetry.space_group_name_H-M   'P 1'
#
loop_
_entity.id
_entity.type
_entity.pdbx_description
1 polymer ?
#
loop_
_entity_poly.entity_id
_entity_poly.type
_entity_poly.pdbx_seq_one_letter_code
_entity_poly.pdbx_strand_id
1 'polypeptide(L)'
;MKYDDGFVAYLNGHRVASANAPKLLRWNSRATAGHDDPAAMQFESFNISDHRDKLRSGTNVLAIHGLNVNPESTDMLIAAEIRTSDLNMEQAIGKLVDLDAFYRFWAIEGLLGFWDGYSANRNNFFVYLNPYSGKFSLSCPGAQTACSRSSAN
;
A
#
# COMPACT_ATOMS: atom_id res chain seq x y z
N MET A 1 -0.38 15.50 2.98
CA MET A 1 -0.68 16.58 3.93
C MET A 1 0.30 17.73 3.71
N LYS A 2 -0.17 18.97 3.63
CA LYS A 2 0.67 20.17 3.86
C LYS A 2 0.30 20.70 5.24
N TYR A 3 1.28 20.87 6.11
CA TYR A 3 1.03 21.33 7.47
C TYR A 3 2.20 22.19 7.94
N ASP A 4 1.88 23.17 8.75
CA ASP A 4 2.85 23.98 9.49
C ASP A 4 3.44 23.14 10.63
N ASP A 5 3.28 23.50 11.89
CA ASP A 5 3.92 22.79 13.00
C ASP A 5 3.45 21.34 13.22
N GLY A 6 2.14 21.06 13.24
CA GLY A 6 1.64 19.72 13.55
C GLY A 6 0.16 19.50 13.27
N PHE A 7 -0.26 18.23 13.28
CA PHE A 7 -1.66 17.87 13.07
C PHE A 7 -2.05 16.51 13.67
N VAL A 8 -3.35 16.33 13.85
CA VAL A 8 -4.00 15.02 14.03
C VAL A 8 -5.15 14.89 13.03
N ALA A 9 -5.13 13.84 12.22
CA ALA A 9 -6.16 13.56 11.23
C ALA A 9 -7.12 12.47 11.70
N TYR A 10 -8.40 12.67 11.43
CA TYR A 10 -9.48 11.77 11.76
C TYR A 10 -10.31 11.42 10.52
N LEU A 11 -10.59 10.13 10.34
CA LEU A 11 -11.49 9.62 9.32
C LEU A 11 -12.74 9.06 10.00
N ASN A 12 -13.90 9.65 9.70
CA ASN A 12 -15.19 9.26 10.30
C ASN A 12 -15.14 9.19 11.84
N GLY A 13 -14.38 10.09 12.47
CA GLY A 13 -14.20 10.18 13.92
C GLY A 13 -13.06 9.34 14.50
N HIS A 14 -12.39 8.50 13.71
CA HIS A 14 -11.24 7.70 14.16
C HIS A 14 -9.92 8.37 13.78
N ARG A 15 -8.97 8.47 14.71
CA ARG A 15 -7.62 8.97 14.41
C ARG A 15 -6.92 8.03 13.43
N VAL A 16 -6.38 8.57 12.34
CA VAL A 16 -5.74 7.80 11.26
C VAL A 16 -4.31 8.23 10.95
N ALA A 17 -3.94 9.47 11.25
CA ALA A 17 -2.57 9.97 11.06
C ALA A 17 -2.29 11.14 12.02
N SER A 18 -1.02 11.43 12.23
CA SER A 18 -0.58 12.63 12.96
C SER A 18 0.91 12.88 12.75
N ALA A 19 1.31 14.14 12.77
CA ALA A 19 2.70 14.56 12.90
C ALA A 19 2.80 15.61 14.02
N ASN A 20 3.88 15.55 14.81
CA ASN A 20 4.17 16.48 15.90
C ASN A 20 3.04 16.65 16.93
N ALA A 21 2.19 15.64 17.10
CA ALA A 21 1.10 15.67 18.07
C ALA A 21 1.54 15.12 19.44
N PRO A 22 1.18 15.78 20.55
CA PRO A 22 1.52 15.27 21.88
C PRO A 22 0.76 13.97 22.19
N LYS A 23 1.34 13.14 23.05
CA LYS A 23 0.75 11.86 23.46
C LYS A 23 -0.64 12.02 24.09
N LEU A 24 -0.80 13.07 24.91
CA LEU A 24 -2.08 13.48 25.49
C LEU A 24 -2.62 14.69 24.73
N LEU A 25 -3.60 14.45 23.88
CA LEU A 25 -4.22 15.48 23.06
C LEU A 25 -5.41 16.11 23.79
N ARG A 26 -5.39 17.44 23.90
CA ARG A 26 -6.48 18.30 24.36
C ARG A 26 -6.78 19.31 23.26
N TRP A 27 -7.92 20.00 23.37
CA TRP A 27 -8.35 20.98 22.39
C TRP A 27 -7.34 22.14 22.20
N ASN A 28 -6.57 22.48 23.23
CA ASN A 28 -5.53 23.52 23.23
C ASN A 28 -4.11 22.94 23.28
N SER A 29 -3.94 21.68 22.86
CA SER A 29 -2.62 21.09 22.77
C SER A 29 -1.76 21.82 21.76
N ARG A 30 -0.47 21.90 22.07
CA ARG A 30 0.57 22.46 21.18
C ARG A 30 1.25 21.33 20.42
N ALA A 31 1.82 21.65 19.26
CA ALA A 31 2.70 20.72 18.57
C ALA A 31 3.96 20.46 19.42
N THR A 32 4.52 19.25 19.32
CA THR A 32 5.73 18.85 20.07
C THR A 32 7.01 19.37 19.45
N ALA A 33 6.98 19.71 18.16
CA ALA A 33 8.07 20.24 17.37
C ALA A 33 7.48 21.07 16.24
N GLY A 34 8.29 21.98 15.69
CA GLY A 34 7.93 22.72 14.49
C GLY A 34 8.20 21.91 13.23
N HIS A 35 7.94 22.52 12.08
CA HIS A 35 8.17 21.93 10.77
C HIS A 35 8.67 23.01 9.83
N ASP A 36 9.77 22.75 9.12
CA ASP A 36 10.42 23.77 8.30
C ASP A 36 9.47 24.30 7.20
N ASP A 37 9.33 25.62 7.05
CA ASP A 37 8.39 26.25 6.12
C ASP A 37 8.48 25.73 4.67
N PRO A 38 9.68 25.49 4.08
CA PRO A 38 9.77 24.92 2.74
C PRO A 38 9.20 23.51 2.64
N ALA A 39 9.31 22.71 3.72
CA ALA A 39 8.74 21.38 3.80
C ALA A 39 7.22 21.44 4.05
N ALA A 40 6.75 22.39 4.87
CA ALA A 40 5.34 22.64 5.14
C ALA A 40 4.53 22.93 3.85
N MET A 41 5.16 23.59 2.87
CA MET A 41 4.55 23.87 1.57
C MET A 41 4.45 22.67 0.61
N GLN A 42 5.10 21.55 0.93
CA GLN A 42 5.08 20.32 0.14
C GLN A 42 4.09 19.30 0.71
N PHE A 43 3.49 18.49 -0.16
CA PHE A 43 2.63 17.40 0.31
C PHE A 43 3.48 16.24 0.82
N GLU A 44 3.44 16.00 2.14
CA GLU A 44 3.97 14.79 2.76
C GLU A 44 2.91 13.67 2.75
N SER A 45 3.31 12.45 2.40
CA SER A 45 2.40 11.30 2.33
C SER A 45 2.38 10.51 3.63
N PHE A 46 1.17 10.30 4.18
CA PHE A 46 0.94 9.47 5.35
C PHE A 46 0.14 8.23 4.94
N ASN A 47 0.73 7.04 5.11
CA ASN A 47 0.03 5.80 4.80
C ASN A 47 -1.02 5.49 5.87
N ILE A 48 -2.30 5.53 5.49
CA ILE A 48 -3.44 5.20 6.35
C ILE A 48 -4.14 3.91 5.93
N SER A 49 -3.46 3.03 5.17
CA SER A 49 -4.05 1.80 4.62
C SER A 49 -4.56 0.83 5.69
N ASP A 50 -4.01 0.88 6.90
CA ASP A 50 -4.46 0.06 8.02
C ASP A 50 -5.82 0.53 8.57
N HIS A 51 -6.28 1.72 8.17
CA HIS A 51 -7.56 2.31 8.54
C HIS A 51 -8.62 2.22 7.42
N ARG A 52 -8.40 1.35 6.41
CA ARG A 52 -9.37 1.10 5.34
C ARG A 52 -10.74 0.68 5.87
N ASP A 53 -10.78 0.00 7.02
CA ASP A 53 -12.00 -0.40 7.72
C ASP A 53 -12.80 0.80 8.27
N LYS A 54 -12.22 2.01 8.30
CA LYS A 54 -12.90 3.24 8.73
C LYS A 54 -13.61 3.95 7.58
N LEU A 55 -13.32 3.59 6.32
CA LEU A 55 -14.05 4.11 5.17
C LEU A 55 -15.46 3.52 5.13
N ARG A 56 -16.40 4.35 4.69
CA ARG A 56 -17.80 3.96 4.47
C ARG A 56 -18.12 4.11 2.99
N SER A 57 -19.08 3.30 2.53
CA SER A 57 -19.67 3.54 1.20
C SER A 57 -20.34 4.91 1.18
N GLY A 58 -20.11 5.70 0.12
CA GLY A 58 -20.61 7.06 -0.01
C GLY A 58 -19.74 8.09 0.72
N THR A 59 -20.39 9.02 1.44
CA THR A 59 -19.72 10.18 2.04
C THR A 59 -18.87 9.81 3.24
N ASN A 60 -17.62 10.28 3.24
CA ASN A 60 -16.68 10.16 4.35
C ASN A 60 -16.32 11.55 4.87
N VAL A 61 -16.08 11.66 6.17
CA VAL A 61 -15.65 12.91 6.81
C VAL A 61 -14.19 12.80 7.19
N LEU A 62 -13.38 13.71 6.65
CA LEU A 62 -12.01 13.94 7.08
C LEU A 62 -11.98 15.18 7.97
N ALA A 63 -11.57 15.02 9.22
CA ALA A 63 -11.37 16.14 10.15
C ALA A 63 -9.89 16.25 10.50
N ILE A 64 -9.37 17.48 10.55
CA ILE A 64 -7.98 17.77 10.91
C ILE A 64 -7.97 18.69 12.12
N HIS A 65 -7.24 18.28 13.15
CA HIS A 65 -6.89 19.14 14.28
C HIS A 65 -5.48 19.66 14.02
N GLY A 66 -5.36 20.92 13.61
CA GLY A 66 -4.07 21.60 13.44
C GLY A 66 -3.49 22.02 14.80
N LEU A 67 -2.17 21.96 14.92
CA LEU A 67 -1.43 22.23 16.15
C LEU A 67 -0.31 23.21 15.81
N ASN A 68 -0.15 24.25 16.61
CA ASN A 68 1.03 25.14 16.56
C ASN A 68 1.95 24.88 17.75
N VAL A 69 3.26 25.02 17.54
CA VAL A 69 4.24 25.11 18.60
C VAL A 69 4.03 26.42 19.33
N ASN A 70 3.96 27.56 18.65
CA ASN A 70 3.70 28.84 19.30
C ASN A 70 2.20 29.21 19.21
N PRO A 71 1.47 29.36 20.32
CA PRO A 71 0.08 29.81 20.28
C PRO A 71 -0.07 31.25 19.76
N GLU A 72 1.01 32.03 19.77
CA GLU A 72 1.05 33.38 19.21
C GLU A 72 1.57 33.40 17.76
N SER A 73 1.69 32.24 17.09
CA SER A 73 2.08 32.22 15.68
C SER A 73 1.08 33.02 14.84
N THR A 74 1.62 33.81 13.92
CA THR A 74 0.83 34.66 13.03
C THR A 74 0.34 33.94 11.78
N ASP A 75 0.82 32.72 11.57
CA ASP A 75 0.54 31.84 10.45
C ASP A 75 0.05 30.46 10.91
N MET A 76 -0.60 29.79 9.95
CA MET A 76 -1.07 28.43 10.07
C MET A 76 -1.28 27.88 8.67
N LEU A 77 -0.77 26.69 8.41
CA LEU A 77 -1.01 25.95 7.16
C LEU A 77 -1.56 24.57 7.48
N ILE A 78 -2.72 24.24 6.91
CA ILE A 78 -3.30 22.89 6.92
C ILE A 78 -3.99 22.69 5.56
N ALA A 79 -3.46 21.79 4.72
CA ALA A 79 -4.14 21.30 3.53
C ALA A 79 -4.06 19.78 3.45
N ALA A 80 -5.23 19.15 3.50
CA ALA A 80 -5.36 17.69 3.51
C ALA A 80 -6.03 17.20 2.22
N GLU A 81 -5.58 16.05 1.76
CA GLU A 81 -6.25 15.28 0.74
C GLU A 81 -6.13 13.80 1.07
N ILE A 82 -7.20 13.06 0.79
CA ILE A 82 -7.15 11.60 0.77
C ILE A 82 -7.09 11.21 -0.69
N ARG A 83 -6.08 10.41 -1.03
CA ARG A 83 -5.97 9.78 -2.34
C ARG A 83 -5.94 8.28 -2.12
N THR A 84 -6.60 7.55 -3.00
CA THR A 84 -6.21 6.17 -3.24
C THR A 84 -4.83 6.26 -3.87
N SER A 85 -3.79 5.77 -3.19
CA SER A 85 -2.55 5.48 -3.90
C SER A 85 -2.90 4.52 -5.03
N ASP A 86 -2.30 4.69 -6.20
CA ASP A 86 -2.19 3.60 -7.16
C ASP A 86 -1.56 2.46 -6.38
N LEU A 87 -2.39 1.52 -5.91
CA LEU A 87 -1.89 0.34 -5.23
C LEU A 87 -0.92 -0.23 -6.22
N ASN A 88 0.37 -0.28 -5.86
CA ASN A 88 1.31 -1.05 -6.62
C ASN A 88 0.90 -2.52 -6.39
N MET A 89 -0.05 -2.98 -7.20
CA MET A 89 -0.68 -4.29 -7.07
C MET A 89 0.39 -5.36 -7.18
N GLU A 90 1.43 -5.13 -7.96
CA GLU A 90 2.61 -5.96 -8.06
C GLU A 90 3.38 -6.03 -6.73
N GLN A 91 3.64 -4.90 -6.07
CA GLN A 91 4.28 -4.93 -4.74
C GLN A 91 3.39 -5.59 -3.69
N ALA A 92 2.08 -5.35 -3.74
CA ALA A 92 1.12 -5.94 -2.81
C ALA A 92 1.01 -7.46 -3.00
N ILE A 93 0.85 -7.94 -4.24
CA ILE A 93 0.80 -9.36 -4.55
C ILE A 93 2.17 -10.01 -4.34
N GLY A 94 3.27 -9.29 -4.56
CA GLY A 94 4.64 -9.75 -4.32
C GLY A 94 5.00 -9.99 -2.85
N LYS A 95 4.18 -9.52 -1.90
CA LYS A 95 4.28 -9.93 -0.48
C LYS A 95 3.79 -11.35 -0.26
N LEU A 96 2.88 -11.84 -1.11
CA LEU A 96 2.23 -13.14 -0.98
C LEU A 96 2.71 -14.14 -2.04
N VAL A 97 3.11 -13.67 -3.22
CA VAL A 97 3.48 -14.47 -4.39
C VAL A 97 4.94 -14.19 -4.73
N ASP A 98 5.68 -15.24 -5.07
CA ASP A 98 6.99 -15.11 -5.69
C ASP A 98 6.82 -14.64 -7.14
N LEU A 99 7.00 -13.34 -7.36
CA LEU A 99 6.78 -12.71 -8.66
C LEU A 99 7.73 -13.23 -9.73
N ASP A 100 8.99 -13.51 -9.39
CA ASP A 100 9.97 -14.04 -10.33
C ASP A 100 9.55 -15.44 -10.79
N ALA A 101 9.11 -16.29 -9.85
CA ALA A 101 8.59 -17.61 -10.19
C ALA A 101 7.30 -17.53 -11.02
N PHE A 102 6.40 -16.60 -10.67
CA PHE A 102 5.16 -16.37 -11.40
C PHE A 102 5.40 -15.92 -12.85
N TYR A 103 6.28 -14.93 -13.06
CA TYR A 103 6.59 -14.45 -14.40
C TYR A 103 7.27 -15.51 -15.26
N ARG A 104 8.17 -16.32 -14.68
CA ARG A 104 8.77 -17.47 -15.38
C ARG A 104 7.72 -18.49 -15.78
N PHE A 105 6.82 -18.84 -14.87
CA PHE A 105 5.72 -19.75 -15.14
C PHE A 105 4.84 -19.24 -16.28
N TRP A 106 4.38 -17.98 -16.18
CA TRP A 106 3.51 -17.34 -17.18
C TRP A 106 4.17 -17.28 -18.56
N ALA A 107 5.46 -16.91 -18.62
CA ALA A 107 6.20 -16.86 -19.87
C ALA A 107 6.36 -18.25 -20.52
N ILE A 108 6.71 -19.28 -19.74
CA ILE A 108 6.86 -20.64 -20.25
C ILE A 108 5.52 -21.18 -20.76
N GLU A 109 4.44 -20.96 -20.01
CA GLU A 109 3.10 -21.41 -20.39
C GLU A 109 2.65 -20.79 -21.72
N GLY A 110 2.87 -19.48 -21.88
CA GLY A 110 2.59 -18.77 -23.13
C GLY A 110 3.43 -19.30 -24.30
N LEU A 111 4.73 -19.54 -24.08
CA LEU A 111 5.64 -20.07 -25.12
C LEU A 111 5.29 -21.49 -25.56
N LEU A 112 4.81 -22.33 -24.64
CA LEU A 112 4.37 -23.70 -24.95
C LEU A 112 2.99 -23.75 -25.60
N GLY A 113 2.26 -22.63 -25.68
CA GLY A 113 0.90 -22.60 -26.20
C GLY A 113 -0.05 -23.46 -25.38
N PHE A 114 0.14 -23.52 -24.06
CA PHE A 114 -0.61 -24.42 -23.20
C PHE A 114 -2.04 -23.89 -22.98
N TRP A 115 -2.92 -24.22 -23.93
CA TRP A 115 -4.27 -23.66 -24.04
C TRP A 115 -5.22 -24.06 -22.91
N ASP A 116 -4.91 -25.13 -22.16
CA ASP A 116 -5.70 -25.59 -21.01
C ASP A 116 -4.99 -25.35 -19.67
N GLY A 117 -4.14 -24.33 -19.60
CA GLY A 117 -3.37 -23.95 -18.41
C GLY A 117 -4.00 -22.81 -17.58
N TYR A 118 -3.23 -22.30 -16.61
CA TYR A 118 -3.56 -21.15 -15.77
C TYR A 118 -3.95 -19.91 -16.58
N SER A 119 -3.14 -19.54 -17.57
CA SER A 119 -3.29 -18.27 -18.31
C SER A 119 -4.46 -18.27 -19.29
N ALA A 120 -4.98 -19.44 -19.65
CA ALA A 120 -6.06 -19.59 -20.63
C ALA A 120 -7.38 -20.04 -19.99
N ASN A 121 -7.47 -21.29 -19.53
CA ASN A 121 -8.72 -21.89 -19.02
C ASN A 121 -8.77 -22.04 -17.50
N ARG A 122 -7.73 -21.61 -16.78
CA ARG A 122 -7.60 -21.77 -15.32
C ARG A 122 -7.62 -23.25 -14.91
N ASN A 123 -7.00 -24.11 -15.70
CA ASN A 123 -6.88 -25.54 -15.44
C ASN A 123 -5.40 -25.98 -15.44
N ASN A 124 -5.12 -27.20 -14.98
CA ASN A 124 -3.78 -27.82 -15.06
C ASN A 124 -2.62 -26.94 -14.53
N PHE A 125 -2.74 -26.44 -13.30
CA PHE A 125 -1.64 -25.79 -12.57
C PHE A 125 -1.70 -26.13 -11.08
N PHE A 126 -0.57 -26.06 -10.41
CA PHE A 126 -0.46 -26.16 -8.96
C PHE A 126 -0.02 -24.83 -8.37
N VAL A 127 -0.53 -24.53 -7.17
CA VAL A 127 -0.06 -23.43 -6.33
C VAL A 127 0.55 -24.05 -5.08
N TYR A 128 1.79 -23.70 -4.77
CA TYR A 128 2.50 -24.19 -3.59
C TYR A 128 2.92 -23.04 -2.69
N LEU A 129 2.76 -23.20 -1.38
CA LEU A 129 3.29 -22.27 -0.38
C LEU A 129 4.70 -22.73 0.00
N ASN A 130 5.72 -21.93 -0.28
CA ASN A 130 7.08 -22.22 0.12
C ASN A 130 7.25 -21.95 1.63
N PRO A 131 7.59 -22.97 2.45
CA PRO A 131 7.68 -22.80 3.90
C PRO A 131 8.86 -21.94 4.37
N TYR A 132 9.88 -21.74 3.52
CA TYR A 132 11.05 -20.93 3.84
C TYR A 132 10.84 -19.45 3.53
N SER A 133 10.20 -19.14 2.39
CA SER A 133 9.95 -17.75 1.98
C SER A 133 8.58 -17.22 2.42
N GLY A 134 7.64 -18.12 2.78
CA GLY A 134 6.26 -17.77 3.10
C GLY A 134 5.44 -17.30 1.89
N LYS A 135 5.95 -17.49 0.67
CA LYS A 135 5.30 -17.03 -0.57
C LYS A 135 4.73 -18.19 -1.39
N PHE A 136 3.64 -17.90 -2.10
CA PHE A 136 3.03 -18.78 -3.08
C PHE A 136 3.79 -18.73 -4.41
N SER A 137 3.86 -19.86 -5.09
CA SER A 137 4.46 -19.99 -6.41
C SER A 137 3.64 -20.96 -7.26
N LEU A 138 3.73 -20.83 -8.58
CA LEU A 138 2.94 -21.61 -9.55
C LEU A 138 3.82 -22.62 -10.28
N SER A 139 3.23 -23.75 -10.66
CA SER A 139 3.89 -24.77 -11.52
C SER A 139 2.88 -25.53 -12.38
N CYS A 140 3.32 -26.00 -13.56
CA CYS A 140 2.51 -26.90 -14.39
C CYS A 140 2.63 -28.36 -13.89
N PRO A 141 1.56 -29.17 -13.97
CA PRO A 141 1.64 -30.62 -13.85
C PRO A 141 2.61 -31.15 -14.92
N GLY A 142 3.64 -31.88 -14.51
CA GLY A 142 4.63 -32.40 -15.45
C GLY A 142 5.80 -31.45 -15.75
N ALA A 143 6.22 -30.64 -14.77
CA ALA A 143 7.50 -29.89 -14.79
C ALA A 143 8.75 -30.74 -15.12
N GLN A 144 8.62 -32.06 -15.28
CA GLN A 144 9.67 -32.96 -15.77
C GLN A 144 9.56 -33.35 -17.26
N THR A 145 8.42 -33.18 -17.94
CA THR A 145 8.22 -33.67 -19.32
C THR A 145 7.83 -32.60 -20.34
N ALA A 146 7.18 -31.51 -19.94
CA ALA A 146 6.85 -30.40 -20.85
C ALA A 146 7.99 -29.37 -20.94
N CYS A 147 8.67 -29.07 -19.82
CA CYS A 147 9.80 -28.14 -19.78
C CYS A 147 11.15 -28.76 -20.21
N SER A 148 11.18 -30.06 -20.53
CA SER A 148 12.40 -30.82 -20.88
C SER A 148 12.40 -31.37 -22.31
N ARG A 149 11.36 -31.12 -23.11
CA ARG A 149 11.24 -31.65 -24.48
C ARG A 149 11.31 -30.56 -25.56
N SER A 150 12.24 -29.61 -25.42
CA SER A 150 12.68 -28.78 -26.55
C SER A 150 14.15 -29.03 -26.91
N SER A 151 14.49 -30.28 -27.22
CA SER A 151 15.69 -30.61 -28.00
C SER A 151 15.61 -32.05 -28.50
N ALA A 152 14.84 -32.28 -29.57
CA ALA A 152 15.05 -33.35 -30.54
C ALA A 152 13.99 -33.23 -31.65
N ASN A 153 14.36 -32.50 -32.72
CA ASN A 153 14.32 -32.96 -34.11
C ASN A 153 14.99 -31.91 -35.00
#